data_AF-A0A9P0KDQ1-F1
#
_entry.id   AF-A0A9P0KDQ1-F1
#
_cell.length_a   1.000
_cell.length_b   1.000
_cell.length_c   1.000
_cell.angle_alpha   90.00
_cell.angle_beta   90.00
_cell.angle_gamma   90.00
#
_symmetry.space_group_name_H-M   'P 1'
#
loop_
_entity.id
_entity.type
_entity.pdbx_description
1 polymer ?
#
loop_
_entity_poly.entity_id
_entity_poly.type
_entity_poly.pdbx_seq_one_letter_code
_entity_poly.pdbx_strand_id
1 'polypeptide(L)'
;MSNHHNGARTGETEQMAQPQCLKVFVQRDYSEGTLVKFQTRFPQELEGRLERQAFEATVNRLNAYFAEAEKATCSTYCEGCLACLTVHLIYICKETHYDKES
;
A
#
# COMPACT_ATOMS: atom_id res chain seq x y z
N MET A 1 -53.37 31.22 44.50
CA MET A 1 -52.34 31.39 45.55
C MET A 1 -51.31 30.31 45.37
N SER A 2 -50.05 30.74 45.31
CA SER A 2 -48.82 29.97 45.51
C SER A 2 -48.30 29.11 44.35
N ASN A 3 -47.43 29.75 43.57
CA ASN A 3 -46.24 29.16 42.95
C ASN A 3 -45.34 28.48 44.01
N HIS A 4 -44.53 27.50 43.57
CA HIS A 4 -43.08 27.39 43.81
C HIS A 4 -42.58 26.10 43.08
N HIS A 5 -41.83 26.22 41.98
CA HIS A 5 -40.36 26.27 41.88
C HIS A 5 -39.65 24.91 41.97
N ASN A 6 -39.23 24.38 40.81
CA ASN A 6 -37.92 23.77 40.53
C ASN A 6 -37.99 23.18 39.12
N GLY A 7 -37.02 23.28 38.22
CA GLY A 7 -35.65 23.74 38.28
C GLY A 7 -35.04 23.33 36.94
N ALA A 8 -34.26 24.23 36.34
CA ALA A 8 -33.69 24.07 35.01
C ALA A 8 -32.74 22.87 34.88
N ARG A 9 -32.82 22.14 33.76
CA ARG A 9 -31.67 21.73 32.93
C ARG A 9 -32.15 21.00 31.68
N THR A 10 -32.47 21.75 30.64
CA THR A 10 -32.30 21.28 29.26
C THR A 10 -30.81 21.14 29.02
N GLY A 11 -30.27 19.97 29.37
CA GLY A 11 -28.96 19.54 28.89
C GLY A 11 -29.16 18.99 27.49
N GLU A 12 -29.18 19.88 26.50
CA GLU A 12 -29.01 19.48 25.11
C GLU A 12 -27.57 18.97 24.98
N THR A 13 -27.38 17.66 25.13
CA THR A 13 -26.23 17.00 24.51
C THR A 13 -26.42 17.16 23.01
N GLU A 14 -25.90 18.26 22.45
CA GLU A 14 -25.54 18.33 21.03
C GLU A 14 -24.51 17.22 20.79
N GLN A 15 -25.01 16.03 20.51
CA GLN A 15 -24.21 14.96 19.95
C GLN A 15 -23.79 15.47 18.57
N MET A 16 -22.61 16.07 18.50
CA MET A 16 -21.96 16.43 17.24
C MET A 16 -21.93 15.17 16.38
N ALA A 17 -22.86 15.07 15.43
CA ALA A 17 -22.87 13.99 14.47
C ALA A 17 -21.52 14.03 13.74
N GLN A 18 -20.72 12.98 13.88
CA GLN A 18 -19.46 12.88 13.17
C GLN A 18 -19.76 13.08 11.67
N PRO A 19 -19.05 13.98 10.97
CA PRO A 19 -19.24 14.14 9.54
C PRO A 19 -18.98 12.78 8.90
N GLN A 20 -20.03 12.23 8.30
CA GLN A 20 -19.98 10.93 7.64
C GLN A 20 -19.08 11.10 6.41
N CYS A 21 -17.80 10.78 6.57
CA CYS A 21 -16.85 10.86 5.47
C CYS A 21 -17.19 9.78 4.44
N LEU A 22 -17.31 10.18 3.17
CA LEU A 22 -17.51 9.24 2.08
C LEU A 22 -16.24 8.38 1.93
N LYS A 23 -16.36 7.10 2.25
CA LYS A 23 -15.28 6.12 2.08
C LYS A 23 -15.50 5.34 0.79
N VAL A 24 -14.55 5.43 -0.13
CA VAL A 24 -14.57 4.71 -1.41
C VAL A 24 -13.39 3.76 -1.47
N PHE A 25 -13.62 2.52 -1.93
CA PHE A 25 -12.58 1.50 -2.06
C PHE A 25 -12.23 1.28 -3.53
N VAL A 26 -10.95 1.33 -3.87
CA VAL A 26 -10.44 0.98 -5.20
C VAL A 26 -9.97 -0.47 -5.17
N GLN A 27 -10.52 -1.28 -6.07
CA GLN A 27 -10.20 -2.71 -6.15
C GLN A 27 -8.83 -2.96 -6.79
N ARG A 28 -8.21 -4.08 -6.43
CA ARG A 28 -7.03 -4.61 -7.12
C ARG A 28 -7.37 -5.03 -8.55
N ASP A 29 -6.42 -4.83 -9.44
CA ASP A 29 -6.43 -5.38 -10.79
C ASP A 29 -5.52 -6.62 -10.81
N TYR A 30 -6.10 -7.78 -11.12
CA TYR A 30 -5.40 -9.07 -11.21
C TYR A 30 -5.20 -9.55 -12.65
N SER A 31 -5.48 -8.71 -13.65
CA SER A 31 -5.36 -9.08 -15.06
C SER A 31 -3.93 -9.45 -15.48
N GLU A 32 -2.93 -8.89 -14.79
CA GLU A 32 -1.49 -9.12 -15.02
C GLU A 32 -0.87 -10.00 -13.91
N GLY A 33 -1.69 -10.80 -13.22
CA GLY A 33 -1.25 -11.69 -12.15
C GLY A 33 -1.38 -11.06 -10.76
N THR A 34 -0.44 -11.37 -9.86
CA THR A 34 -0.52 -11.02 -8.43
C THR A 34 0.22 -9.73 -8.05
N LEU A 35 0.89 -9.09 -9.01
CA LEU A 35 1.63 -7.86 -8.80
C LEU A 35 0.73 -6.70 -8.34
N VAL A 36 1.33 -5.72 -7.66
CA VAL A 36 0.58 -4.58 -7.11
C VAL A 36 0.07 -3.65 -8.19
N LYS A 37 -1.24 -3.74 -8.46
CA LYS A 37 -1.95 -2.90 -9.41
C LYS A 37 -3.38 -2.63 -8.96
N PHE A 38 -3.82 -1.39 -9.10
CA PHE A 38 -5.18 -0.92 -8.80
C PHE A 38 -5.96 -0.69 -10.08
N GLN A 39 -7.27 -0.95 -10.04
CA GLN A 39 -8.17 -0.65 -11.15
C GLN A 39 -8.32 0.86 -11.34
N THR A 40 -8.32 1.30 -12.59
CA THR A 40 -8.49 2.71 -12.97
C THR A 40 -9.94 3.11 -13.21
N ARG A 41 -10.88 2.16 -13.07
CA ARG A 41 -12.32 2.43 -13.24
C ARG A 41 -12.77 3.49 -12.22
N PHE A 42 -13.32 4.60 -12.73
CA PHE A 42 -13.83 5.67 -11.88
C PHE A 42 -15.04 5.21 -11.04
N PRO A 43 -15.00 5.35 -9.70
CA PRO A 43 -16.12 5.04 -8.82
C PRO A 43 -17.27 6.03 -8.97
N GLN A 44 -18.51 5.54 -9.09
CA GLN A 44 -19.69 6.39 -9.28
C GLN A 44 -19.97 7.28 -8.06
N GLU A 45 -19.56 6.84 -6.87
CA GLU A 45 -19.68 7.58 -5.61
C GLU A 45 -18.88 8.90 -5.63
N LEU A 46 -17.88 9.01 -6.50
CA LEU A 46 -17.05 10.20 -6.68
C LEU A 46 -17.56 11.14 -7.77
N GLU A 47 -18.64 10.81 -8.47
CA GLU A 47 -19.21 11.67 -9.52
C GLU A 47 -19.56 13.06 -8.97
N GLY A 48 -19.15 14.10 -9.69
CA GLY A 48 -19.35 15.49 -9.27
C GLY A 48 -18.55 15.92 -8.03
N ARG A 49 -17.75 15.03 -7.42
CA ARG A 49 -16.88 15.32 -6.27
C ARG A 49 -15.40 15.31 -6.62
N LEU A 50 -15.02 14.51 -7.61
CA LEU A 50 -13.66 14.40 -8.11
C LEU A 50 -13.67 14.33 -9.64
N GLU A 51 -12.72 15.00 -10.28
CA GLU A 51 -12.56 14.89 -11.72
C GLU A 51 -12.07 13.48 -12.11
N ARG A 52 -12.73 12.89 -13.10
CA ARG A 52 -12.40 11.55 -13.61
C ARG A 52 -10.94 11.42 -14.03
N GLN A 53 -10.44 12.42 -14.76
CA GLN A 53 -9.06 12.45 -15.22
C GLN A 53 -8.07 12.53 -14.05
N ALA A 54 -8.37 13.32 -13.02
CA ALA A 54 -7.52 13.43 -11.84
C ALA A 54 -7.44 12.09 -11.07
N PHE A 55 -8.57 11.39 -10.93
CA PHE A 55 -8.59 10.05 -10.33
C PHE A 55 -7.74 9.07 -11.14
N GLU A 56 -8.00 8.96 -12.44
CA GLU A 56 -7.29 8.02 -13.32
C GLU A 56 -5.78 8.30 -13.35
N ALA A 57 -5.38 9.58 -13.48
CA ALA A 57 -3.98 9.96 -13.45
C ALA A 57 -3.31 9.60 -12.12
N THR A 58 -4.00 9.81 -10.99
CA THR A 58 -3.49 9.47 -9.66
C THR A 58 -3.31 7.96 -9.51
N VAL A 59 -4.32 7.16 -9.88
CA VAL A 59 -4.24 5.70 -9.80
C VAL A 59 -3.16 5.15 -10.73
N ASN A 60 -3.05 5.66 -11.95
CA ASN A 60 -1.98 5.29 -12.88
C ASN A 60 -0.59 5.59 -12.32
N ARG A 61 -0.43 6.74 -11.67
CA ARG A 61 0.85 7.11 -11.03
C ARG A 61 1.18 6.19 -9.85
N LEU A 62 0.20 5.81 -9.05
CA LEU A 62 0.38 4.80 -7.99
C LEU A 62 0.82 3.46 -8.57
N ASN A 63 0.13 2.97 -9.62
CA ASN A 63 0.50 1.74 -10.30
C ASN A 63 1.93 1.77 -10.84
N ALA A 64 2.35 2.91 -11.42
CA ALA A 64 3.72 3.07 -11.92
C ALA A 64 4.76 3.00 -10.79
N TYR A 65 4.49 3.60 -9.63
CA TYR A 65 5.40 3.49 -8.47
C TYR A 65 5.54 2.06 -7.97
N PHE A 66 4.44 1.32 -7.89
CA PHE A 66 4.49 -0.09 -7.51
C PHE A 66 5.23 -0.94 -8.54
N ALA A 67 4.99 -0.73 -9.83
CA ALA A 67 5.70 -1.44 -10.90
C ALA A 67 7.23 -1.21 -10.85
N GLU A 68 7.67 0.02 -10.59
CA GLU A 68 9.09 0.33 -10.47
C GLU A 68 9.73 -0.31 -9.21
N ALA A 69 9.01 -0.30 -8.07
CA ALA A 69 9.48 -0.93 -6.84
C ALA A 69 9.69 -2.46 -6.99
N GLU A 70 8.81 -3.12 -7.73
CA GLU A 70 8.94 -4.56 -8.03
C GLU A 70 10.18 -4.85 -8.89
N LYS A 71 10.45 -4.00 -9.89
CA LYS A 71 11.64 -4.13 -10.75
C LYS A 71 12.94 -4.02 -9.94
N ALA A 72 13.03 -3.06 -9.03
CA ALA A 72 14.19 -2.90 -8.15
C ALA A 72 14.41 -4.12 -7.24
N THR A 73 13.32 -4.68 -6.72
CA THR A 73 13.34 -5.86 -5.84
C THR A 73 13.82 -7.11 -6.59
N CYS A 74 13.33 -7.32 -7.82
CA CYS A 74 13.75 -8.44 -8.66
C CYS A 74 15.24 -8.40 -9.00
N SER A 75 15.77 -7.21 -9.35
CA SER A 75 17.21 -7.03 -9.60
C SER A 75 18.05 -7.41 -8.39
N THR A 76 17.66 -6.91 -7.21
CA THR A 76 18.36 -7.18 -5.95
C THR A 76 18.35 -8.67 -5.59
N TYR A 77 17.23 -9.36 -5.86
CA TYR A 77 17.14 -10.81 -5.66
C TYR A 77 18.11 -11.57 -6.58
N CYS A 78 18.15 -11.23 -7.87
CA CYS A 78 19.07 -11.85 -8.83
C CYS A 78 20.53 -11.64 -8.44
N GLU A 79 20.90 -10.44 -7.99
CA GLU A 79 22.22 -10.15 -7.45
C GLU A 79 22.55 -11.03 -6.24
N GLY A 80 21.59 -11.19 -5.30
CA GLY A 80 21.73 -12.10 -4.16
C GLY A 80 21.97 -13.55 -4.57
N CYS A 81 21.21 -14.07 -5.55
CA CYS A 81 21.43 -15.42 -6.07
C CYS A 81 22.81 -15.59 -6.72
N LEU A 82 23.23 -14.61 -7.53
CA LEU A 82 24.53 -14.64 -8.20
C LEU A 82 25.69 -14.54 -7.20
N ALA A 83 25.55 -13.73 -6.14
CA ALA A 83 26.54 -13.65 -5.07
C ALA A 83 26.71 -15.01 -4.37
N CYS A 84 25.59 -15.67 -4.03
CA CYS A 84 25.59 -17.01 -3.46
C CYS A 84 26.27 -18.02 -4.40
N LEU A 85 25.88 -18.06 -5.68
CA LEU A 85 26.47 -18.98 -6.67
C LEU A 85 27.98 -18.74 -6.83
N THR A 86 28.40 -17.48 -6.86
CA THR A 86 29.82 -17.10 -6.97
C THR A 86 30.63 -17.64 -5.79
N VAL A 87 30.11 -17.58 -4.56
CA VAL A 87 30.79 -18.11 -3.36
C VAL A 87 31.02 -19.62 -3.48
N HIS A 88 30.04 -20.36 -4.01
CA HIS A 88 30.16 -21.80 -4.21
C HIS A 88 31.12 -22.12 -5.35
N LEU A 89 31.11 -21.33 -6.43
CA LEU A 89 32.04 -21.48 -7.55
C LEU A 89 33.50 -21.24 -7.14
N ILE A 90 33.77 -20.27 -6.27
CA ILE A 90 35.13 -20.00 -5.76
C ILE A 90 35.68 -21.22 -5.02
N TYR A 91 34.86 -21.92 -4.22
CA TYR A 91 35.28 -23.16 -3.55
C TYR A 91 35.61 -24.30 -4.53
N ILE A 92 34.98 -24.32 -5.72
CA ILE A 92 35.24 -25.32 -6.75
C ILE A 92 36.47 -24.93 -7.61
N CYS A 93 36.71 -23.64 -7.82
CA CYS A 93 37.83 -23.13 -8.61
C CYS A 93 39.12 -22.89 -7.79
N LYS A 94 39.04 -22.83 -6.46
CA LYS A 94 40.20 -22.80 -5.56
C LYS A 94 40.42 -24.20 -5.01
N GLU A 95 41.44 -24.90 -5.48
CA GLU A 95 41.95 -26.07 -4.77
C GLU A 95 42.31 -25.65 -3.35
N THR A 96 41.59 -26.17 -2.35
CA THR A 96 41.96 -25.99 -0.95
C THR A 96 43.20 -26.85 -0.70
N HIS A 97 44.39 -26.32 -1.00
CA HIS A 97 45.65 -26.84 -0.48
C HIS A 97 45.68 -26.58 1.02
N TYR A 98 45.01 -27.44 1.78
CA TYR A 98 45.23 -27.54 3.21
C TYR A 98 46.41 -28.50 3.40
N ASP A 99 47.63 -27.97 3.35
CA ASP A 99 48.80 -28.73 3.81
C ASP A 99 48.69 -28.84 5.34
N LYS A 100 48.34 -30.04 5.79
CA LYS A 100 48.40 -30.40 7.19
C LYS A 100 49.86 -30.71 7.49
N GLU A 101 50.62 -29.66 7.86
CA GLU A 101 51.97 -29.82 8.41
C GLU A 101 51.90 -30.83 9.57
N SER A 102 52.67 -31.91 9.43
CA SER A 102 52.69 -33.08 10.33
C SER A 102 53.85 -33.03 11.29
#